data_AF-A0A6C0HRB8-F1
#
_entry.id   AF-A0A6C0HRB8-F1
#
_cell.length_a   1.000
_cell.length_b   1.000
_cell.length_c   1.000
_cell.angle_alpha   90.00
_cell.angle_beta   90.00
_cell.angle_gamma   90.00
#
_symmetry.space_group_name_H-M   'P 1'
#
loop_
_entity.id
_entity.type
_entity.pdbx_description
1 polymer ?
#
loop_
_entity_poly.entity_id
_entity_poly.type
_entity_poly.pdbx_seq_one_letter_code
_entity_poly.pdbx_strand_id
1 'polypeptide(L)' 'MNTRKSNDYKITAVNYYLVEDKTQEEVCKIFNCNPRS' A
#
# COMPACT_ATOMS: atom_id res chain seq x y z
N MET A 1 9.35 -16.42 10.42
CA MET A 1 8.98 -15.13 11.06
C MET A 1 7.89 -14.48 10.22
N ASN A 2 6.71 -14.21 10.79
CA ASN A 2 5.63 -13.57 10.05
C ASN A 2 5.95 -12.06 9.94
N THR A 3 6.53 -11.63 8.82
CA THR A 3 6.97 -10.24 8.56
C THR A 3 5.77 -9.36 8.25
N ARG A 4 4.90 -9.14 9.24
CA ARG A 4 3.80 -8.19 9.13
C ARG A 4 4.35 -6.78 9.04
N LYS A 5 3.89 -6.02 8.04
CA LYS A 5 4.18 -4.58 7.93
C LYS A 5 3.54 -3.83 9.11
N SER A 6 4.18 -2.75 9.57
CA SER A 6 3.65 -1.88 10.63
C SER A 6 2.28 -1.31 10.24
N ASN A 7 1.50 -0.88 11.24
CA ASN A 7 0.23 -0.22 11.00
C ASN A 7 0.42 1.10 10.26
N ASP A 8 1.45 1.88 10.61
CA ASP A 8 1.77 3.16 9.96
C ASP A 8 2.04 2.96 8.47
N TYR A 9 2.81 1.93 8.11
CA TYR A 9 3.06 1.60 6.71
C TYR A 9 1.75 1.33 5.95
N LYS A 10 0.82 0.59 6.56
CA LYS A 10 -0.48 0.28 5.94
C LYS A 10 -1.34 1.53 5.77
N ILE A 11 -1.40 2.38 6.79
CA ILE A 11 -2.15 3.63 6.77
C ILE A 11 -1.59 4.56 5.68
N THR A 12 -0.27 4.72 5.61
CA THR A 12 0.37 5.56 4.59
C THR A 12 0.08 5.07 3.18
N ALA A 13 0.15 3.76 2.92
CA ALA A 13 -0.16 3.19 1.60
C ALA A 13 -1.63 3.44 1.19
N VAL A 14 -2.57 3.30 2.14
CA VAL A 14 -4.00 3.56 1.90
C VAL A 14 -4.26 5.05 1.65
N ASN A 15 -3.69 5.93 2.47
CA ASN A 15 -3.85 7.38 2.29
C ASN A 15 -3.29 7.83 0.93
N TYR A 16 -2.13 7.29 0.53
CA TYR A 16 -1.54 7.58 -0.77
C TYR A 16 -2.45 7.16 -1.93
N TYR A 17 -3.03 5.96 -1.85
CA TYR A 17 -4.03 5.49 -2.83
C TYR A 17 -5.24 6.42 -2.94
N LEU A 18 -5.78 6.89 -1.81
CA LEU A 18 -6.97 7.72 -1.77
C LEU A 18 -6.74 9.17 -2.24
N VAL A 19 -5.53 9.71 -2.05
CA VAL A 19 -5.21 11.12 -2.39
C VAL A 19 -4.74 11.26 -3.83
N GLU A 20 -3.93 10.31 -4.32
CA GLU A 20 -3.20 10.47 -5.57
C GLU A 20 -3.97 9.98 -6.81
N ASP A 21 -5.21 9.51 -6.63
CA ASP A 21 -6.05 8.91 -7.69
C ASP A 21 -5.31 7.85 -8.52
N LYS A 22 -4.51 7.02 -7.84
CA LYS A 22 -3.69 5.97 -8.44
C LYS A 22 -4.37 4.62 -8.32
N THR A 23 -4.05 3.73 -9.25
CA THR A 23 -4.49 2.34 -9.15
C THR A 23 -3.76 1.59 -8.03
N GLN A 24 -4.36 0.51 -7.51
CA GLN A 24 -3.70 -0.33 -6.50
C GLN A 24 -2.36 -0.91 -7.01
N GLU A 25 -2.25 -1.19 -8.31
CA GLU A 25 -1.02 -1.69 -8.91
C GLU A 25 0.13 -0.67 -8.84
N GLU A 26 -0.16 0.60 -9.13
CA GLU A 26 0.82 1.68 -9.04
C GLU A 26 1.26 1.92 -7.60
N VAL A 27 0.31 1.96 -6.67
CA VAL A 27 0.61 2.10 -5.24
C VAL A 27 1.44 0.93 -4.75
N CYS A 28 1.14 -0.30 -5.16
CA CYS A 28 1.92 -1.46 -4.75
C CYS A 28 3.32 -1.54 -5.34
N LYS A 29 3.57 -0.96 -6.52
CA LYS A 29 4.94 -0.76 -7.03
C LYS A 29 5.76 0.18 -6.14
N ILE A 30 5.13 1.22 -5.58
CA ILE A 30 5.80 2.20 -4.70
C ILE A 30 6.04 1.60 -3.31
N PHE A 31 5.01 0.99 -2.72
CA PHE A 31 5.08 0.49 -1.36
C PHE A 31 5.69 -0.91 -1.27
N ASN A 32 5.91 -1.61 -2.39
CA ASN A 32 6.29 -3.03 -2.43
C ASN A 32 5.26 -3.90 -1.68
N CYS A 33 3.99 -3.74 -2.07
CA CYS A 33 2.87 -4.58 -1.65
C CYS A 33 2.31 -5.42 -2.79
N ASN A 34 1.30 -6.24 -2.48
CA ASN A 34 0.55 -6.98 -3.48
C ASN A 34 -0.86 -6.38 -3.55
N PRO A 35 -1.36 -6.04 -4.76
CA PRO A 35 -2.74 -5.57 -4.91
C PRO A 35 -3.72 -6.66 -4.43
N ARG A 36 -4.88 -6.25 -3.91
CA ARG A 36 -5.93 -7.20 -3.55
C ARG A 36 -6.88 -7.38 -4.73
N SER A 37 -7.21 -8.64 -5.04
CA SER A 37 -8.30 -9.01 -5.95
C SER A 37 -9.67 -8.64 -5.42
#